data_AF-A0A4Q5B9W4-F1
#
_entry.id   AF-A0A4Q5B9W4-F1
#
_cell.length_a   1.000
_cell.length_b   1.000
_cell.length_c   1.000
_cell.angle_alpha   90.00
_cell.angle_beta   90.00
_cell.angle_gamma   90.00
#
_symmetry.space_group_name_H-M   'P 1'
#
loop_
_entity.id
_entity.type
_entity.pdbx_description
1 polymer ?
#
loop_
_entity_poly.entity_id
_entity_poly.type
_entity_poly.pdbx_seq_one_letter_code
_entity_poly.pdbx_strand_id
1 'polypeptide(L)'
;MIPVKTRQELETALRDEVNVPAGDDARIADCVERAIYYVGEAMGEGPHADRVKASPVYADCVISCAADLYESRNARFGVLNAGTSDLDPVRVSLDPLRSVWPKLKAAGVLTGSQVIV
;
A
#
# COMPACT_ATOMS: atom_id res chain seq x y z
N MET A 1 7.06 -23.74 1.40
CA MET A 1 7.31 -22.36 1.86
C MET A 1 7.30 -21.48 0.61
N ILE A 2 6.30 -20.60 0.46
CA ILE A 2 6.21 -19.74 -0.73
C ILE A 2 7.25 -18.62 -0.56
N PRO A 3 8.09 -18.31 -1.56
CA PRO A 3 9.09 -17.28 -1.44
C PRO A 3 8.43 -15.91 -1.23
N VAL A 4 8.94 -15.15 -0.25
CA VAL A 4 8.55 -13.75 -0.02
C VAL A 4 9.22 -12.90 -1.09
N LYS A 5 8.46 -11.98 -1.70
CA LYS A 5 9.00 -11.06 -2.71
C LYS A 5 10.13 -10.22 -2.12
N THR A 6 11.21 -10.11 -2.87
CA THR A 6 12.30 -9.16 -2.64
C THR A 6 11.84 -7.73 -2.91
N ARG A 7 12.60 -6.74 -2.45
CA ARG A 7 12.29 -5.31 -2.68
C ARG A 7 12.14 -4.98 -4.16
N GLN A 8 13.03 -5.48 -5.02
CA GLN A 8 12.96 -5.24 -6.47
C GLN A 8 11.71 -5.86 -7.11
N GLU A 9 11.26 -7.02 -6.62
CA GLU A 9 10.03 -7.65 -7.09
C GLU A 9 8.78 -6.88 -6.64
N LEU A 10 8.83 -6.20 -5.49
CA LEU A 10 7.77 -5.30 -5.04
C LEU A 10 7.71 -4.02 -5.86
N GLU A 11 8.87 -3.43 -6.19
CA GLU A 11 8.96 -2.25 -7.06
C GLU A 11 8.43 -2.55 -8.47
N THR A 12 8.78 -3.70 -9.03
CA THR A 12 8.27 -4.16 -10.33
C THR A 12 6.76 -4.37 -10.27
N ALA A 13 6.26 -5.05 -9.23
CA ALA A 13 4.83 -5.28 -9.08
C ALA A 13 4.03 -3.98 -8.88
N LEU A 14 4.57 -3.02 -8.13
CA LEU A 14 3.95 -1.69 -8.00
C LEU A 14 3.91 -0.98 -9.35
N ARG A 15 4.99 -1.05 -10.12
CA ARG A 15 5.04 -0.44 -11.46
C ARG A 15 3.95 -0.99 -12.39
N ASP A 16 3.76 -2.30 -12.36
CA ASP A 16 2.69 -2.96 -13.12
C ASP A 16 1.31 -2.52 -12.62
N GLU A 17 1.11 -2.43 -11.30
CA GLU A 17 -0.15 -2.00 -10.66
C GLU A 17 -0.54 -0.56 -11.03
N VAL A 18 0.41 0.39 -11.01
CA VAL A 18 0.15 1.79 -11.36
C VAL A 18 0.28 2.09 -12.86
N ASN A 19 0.54 1.07 -13.69
CA ASN A 19 0.69 1.15 -15.14
C ASN A 19 1.69 2.23 -15.60
N VAL A 20 2.87 2.28 -14.96
CA VAL A 20 3.95 3.24 -15.31
C VAL A 20 5.01 2.54 -16.15
N PRO A 21 5.07 2.74 -17.48
CA PRO A 21 5.95 1.95 -18.34
C PRO A 21 7.45 2.28 -18.19
N ALA A 22 7.81 3.53 -17.87
CA ALA A 22 9.19 3.95 -17.61
C ALA A 22 9.24 5.30 -16.89
N GLY A 23 10.33 5.56 -16.16
CA GLY A 23 10.49 6.76 -15.33
C GLY A 23 9.93 6.58 -13.91
N ASP A 24 10.10 7.60 -13.06
CA ASP A 24 9.65 7.61 -11.66
C ASP A 24 10.21 6.47 -10.78
N ASP A 25 11.34 5.85 -11.15
CA ASP A 25 11.99 4.77 -10.37
C ASP A 25 12.21 5.16 -8.90
N ALA A 26 12.72 6.37 -8.67
CA ALA A 26 12.96 6.89 -7.32
C ALA A 26 11.66 7.06 -6.52
N ARG A 27 10.56 7.38 -7.20
CA ARG A 27 9.24 7.53 -6.56
C ARG A 27 8.62 6.18 -6.23
N ILE A 28 8.73 5.22 -7.13
CA ILE A 28 8.31 3.82 -6.91
C ILE A 28 9.06 3.25 -5.71
N ALA A 29 10.39 3.41 -5.67
CA ALA A 29 11.22 2.97 -4.55
C ALA A 29 10.81 3.62 -3.21
N ASP A 30 10.60 4.94 -3.18
CA ASP A 30 10.13 5.67 -1.98
C ASP A 30 8.75 5.17 -1.51
N CYS A 31 7.81 4.93 -2.44
CA CYS A 31 6.48 4.41 -2.10
C CYS A 31 6.56 3.00 -1.51
N VAL A 32 7.35 2.10 -2.11
CA VAL A 32 7.56 0.74 -1.59
C VAL A 32 8.22 0.77 -0.21
N GLU A 33 9.26 1.59 -0.03
CA GLU A 33 9.93 1.71 1.27
C GLU A 33 8.98 2.17 2.37
N ARG A 34 8.23 3.24 2.12
CA ARG A 34 7.24 3.77 3.08
C ARG A 34 6.12 2.75 3.36
N ALA A 35 5.65 2.05 2.34
CA ALA A 35 4.63 1.01 2.51
C ALA A 35 5.11 -0.14 3.39
N ILE A 36 6.37 -0.59 3.22
CA ILE A 36 6.99 -1.58 4.10
C ILE A 36 6.94 -1.12 5.56
N TYR A 37 7.30 0.15 5.82
CA TYR A 37 7.24 0.70 7.18
C TYR A 37 5.81 0.76 7.72
N TYR A 38 4.86 1.34 6.98
CA TYR A 38 3.48 1.46 7.46
C TYR A 38 2.82 0.11 7.72
N VAL A 39 2.97 -0.86 6.81
CA VAL A 39 2.41 -2.21 6.98
C VAL A 39 3.11 -2.94 8.13
N GLY A 40 4.43 -2.78 8.25
CA GLY A 40 5.22 -3.34 9.35
C GLY A 40 4.73 -2.87 10.73
N GLU A 41 4.61 -1.56 10.91
CA GLU A 41 4.10 -0.95 12.15
C GLU A 41 2.65 -1.36 12.43
N ALA A 42 1.80 -1.41 11.40
CA ALA A 42 0.40 -1.78 11.52
C ALA A 42 0.17 -3.22 11.97
N MET A 43 1.07 -4.14 11.61
CA MET A 43 1.00 -5.53 12.05
C MET A 43 1.54 -5.76 13.46
N GLY A 44 2.37 -4.84 13.97
CA GLY A 44 3.07 -4.99 15.24
C GLY A 44 4.08 -6.14 15.26
N GLU A 45 4.37 -6.63 16.46
CA GLU A 45 5.34 -7.68 16.72
C GLU A 45 4.69 -8.98 17.22
N GLY A 46 5.38 -10.10 17.01
CA GLY A 46 5.03 -11.40 17.58
C GLY A 46 4.85 -12.52 16.54
N PRO A 47 4.68 -13.77 16.99
CA PRO A 47 4.75 -14.95 16.12
C PRO A 47 3.73 -14.97 14.98
N HIS A 48 2.56 -14.36 15.19
CA HIS A 48 1.53 -14.25 14.15
C HIS A 48 1.86 -13.18 13.10
N ALA A 49 2.40 -12.04 13.53
CA ALA A 49 2.89 -11.00 12.61
C ALA A 49 4.05 -11.54 11.75
N ASP A 50 4.96 -12.30 12.35
CA ASP A 50 6.07 -12.94 11.63
C ASP A 50 5.58 -13.96 10.60
N ARG A 51 4.55 -14.73 10.95
CA ARG A 51 3.89 -15.65 10.01
C ARG A 51 3.25 -14.91 8.82
N VAL A 52 2.65 -13.75 9.05
CA VAL A 52 2.04 -12.93 7.99
C VAL A 52 3.13 -12.26 7.14
N LYS A 53 4.21 -11.75 7.73
CA LYS A 53 5.41 -11.25 7.01
C LYS A 53 6.03 -12.32 6.10
N ALA A 54 5.96 -13.58 6.51
CA ALA A 54 6.41 -14.74 5.72
C ALA A 54 5.39 -15.24 4.67
N SER A 55 4.23 -14.58 4.55
CA SER A 55 3.14 -14.96 3.65
C SER A 55 3.06 -14.03 2.43
N PRO A 56 2.56 -14.51 1.27
CA PRO A 56 2.25 -13.67 0.11
C PRO A 56 1.31 -12.50 0.42
N VAL A 57 0.51 -12.60 1.48
CA VAL A 57 -0.40 -11.53 1.93
C VAL A 57 0.37 -10.27 2.30
N TYR A 58 1.57 -10.39 2.88
CA TYR A 58 2.37 -9.23 3.22
C TYR A 58 2.76 -8.43 1.98
N ALA A 59 3.20 -9.11 0.92
CA ALA A 59 3.52 -8.46 -0.34
C ALA A 59 2.31 -7.75 -0.95
N ASP A 60 1.13 -8.39 -0.92
CA ASP A 60 -0.12 -7.81 -1.42
C ASP A 60 -0.57 -6.58 -0.59
N CYS A 61 -0.31 -6.58 0.72
CA CYS A 61 -0.54 -5.42 1.58
C CYS A 61 0.42 -4.26 1.25
N VAL A 62 1.71 -4.57 1.08
CA VAL A 62 2.73 -3.56 0.74
C VAL A 62 2.45 -2.93 -0.62
N ILE A 63 2.10 -3.72 -1.64
CA ILE A 63 1.81 -3.21 -2.99
C ILE A 63 0.60 -2.27 -2.97
N SER A 64 -0.50 -2.65 -2.30
CA SER A 64 -1.68 -1.77 -2.22
C SER A 64 -1.44 -0.50 -1.42
N CYS A 65 -0.70 -0.57 -0.31
CA CYS A 65 -0.31 0.64 0.42
C CYS A 65 0.57 1.56 -0.44
N ALA A 66 1.52 0.98 -1.18
CA ALA A 66 2.40 1.76 -2.04
C ALA A 66 1.64 2.40 -3.21
N ALA A 67 0.64 1.72 -3.77
CA ALA A 67 -0.25 2.28 -4.79
C ALA A 67 -1.08 3.45 -4.23
N ASP A 68 -1.67 3.30 -3.03
CA ASP A 68 -2.41 4.39 -2.37
C ASP A 68 -1.50 5.61 -2.10
N LEU A 69 -0.25 5.38 -1.68
CA LEU A 69 0.75 6.45 -1.50
C LEU A 69 1.13 7.13 -2.82
N TYR A 70 1.26 6.34 -3.89
CA TYR A 70 1.59 6.86 -5.21
C TYR A 70 0.46 7.74 -5.76
N GLU A 71 -0.79 7.26 -5.68
CA GLU A 71 -1.98 7.95 -6.17
C GLU A 71 -2.33 9.17 -5.32
N SER A 72 -2.20 9.09 -3.98
CA SER A 72 -2.42 10.27 -3.12
C SER A 72 -1.45 11.41 -3.42
N ARG A 73 -0.20 11.11 -3.83
CA ARG A 73 0.73 12.12 -4.33
C ARG A 73 0.29 12.68 -5.69
N ASN A 74 -0.16 11.86 -6.63
CA ASN A 74 -0.71 12.34 -7.92
C ASN A 74 -1.93 13.25 -7.72
N ALA A 75 -2.86 12.86 -6.83
CA ALA A 75 -4.05 13.64 -6.51
C ALA A 75 -3.70 15.01 -5.90
N ARG A 76 -2.65 15.10 -5.08
CA ARG A 76 -2.15 16.37 -4.53
C ARG A 76 -1.52 17.29 -5.60
N PHE A 77 -1.01 16.74 -6.69
CA PHE A 77 -0.48 17.51 -7.83
C PHE A 77 -1.55 17.86 -8.88
N GLY A 78 -2.83 17.60 -8.60
CA GLY A 78 -3.96 18.21 -9.33
C GLY A 78 -4.28 17.61 -10.69
N VAL A 79 -3.73 16.45 -11.06
CA VAL A 79 -4.01 15.80 -12.35
C VAL A 79 -4.80 14.52 -12.13
N LEU A 80 -6.06 14.66 -11.72
CA LEU A 80 -7.10 13.72 -12.14
C LEU A 80 -7.71 14.34 -13.40
N ASN A 81 -7.13 14.03 -14.56
CA ASN A 81 -7.71 14.40 -15.85
C ASN A 81 -8.97 13.53 -16.09
N ALA A 82 -10.03 13.81 -15.35
CA ALA A 82 -11.36 13.30 -15.63
C ALA A 82 -11.93 14.18 -16.76
N GLY A 83 -11.94 13.67 -17.98
CA GLY A 83 -12.38 14.37 -19.20
C GLY A 83 -13.87 14.72 -19.27
N THR A 84 -14.46 15.18 -18.17
CA THR A 84 -15.87 15.59 -18.07
C THR A 84 -15.97 16.81 -17.17
N SER A 85 -16.61 17.88 -17.65
CA SER A 85 -16.67 19.22 -17.06
C SER A 85 -17.38 19.35 -15.70
N ASP A 86 -17.72 18.24 -15.04
CA ASP A 86 -18.37 18.21 -13.73
C ASP A 86 -17.42 17.56 -12.71
N LEU A 87 -16.60 18.38 -12.06
CA LEU A 87 -15.67 17.96 -11.03
C LEU A 87 -16.39 17.86 -9.69
N ASP A 88 -17.02 16.72 -9.41
CA ASP A 88 -17.35 16.39 -8.02
C ASP A 88 -16.04 16.13 -7.26
N PRO A 89 -15.78 16.81 -6.12
CA PRO A 89 -14.58 16.58 -5.33
C PRO A 89 -14.62 15.18 -4.73
N VAL A 90 -13.96 14.23 -5.38
CA VAL A 90 -13.76 12.88 -4.84
C VAL A 90 -12.90 13.00 -3.58
N ARG A 91 -13.47 12.68 -2.42
CA ARG A 91 -12.72 12.56 -1.16
C ARG A 91 -11.82 11.33 -1.25
N VAL A 92 -10.60 11.50 -1.73
CA VAL A 92 -9.56 10.48 -1.63
C VAL A 92 -9.19 10.34 -0.15
N SER A 93 -9.28 9.12 0.38
CA SER A 93 -8.87 8.86 1.76
C SER A 93 -7.39 9.16 1.92
N LEU A 94 -7.03 9.89 2.97
CA LEU A 94 -5.64 10.19 3.31
C LEU A 94 -5.00 9.08 4.13
N ASP A 95 -5.75 8.04 4.53
CA ASP A 95 -5.20 6.89 5.24
C ASP A 95 -4.47 5.97 4.24
N PRO A 96 -3.13 5.87 4.33
CA PRO A 96 -2.34 5.02 3.43
C PRO A 96 -2.58 3.52 3.63
N LEU A 97 -3.28 3.12 4.70
CA LEU A 97 -3.57 1.72 5.02
C LEU A 97 -5.03 1.34 4.72
N ARG A 98 -5.82 2.24 4.14
CA ARG A 98 -7.25 1.99 3.87
C ARG A 98 -7.48 0.71 3.06
N SER A 99 -6.68 0.47 2.02
CA SER A 99 -6.77 -0.75 1.20
C SER A 99 -6.18 -2.00 1.87
N VAL A 100 -5.33 -1.81 2.88
CA VAL A 100 -4.59 -2.86 3.58
C VAL A 100 -5.42 -3.49 4.69
N TRP A 101 -6.23 -2.71 5.41
CA TRP A 101 -7.00 -3.20 6.56
C TRP A 101 -7.87 -4.43 6.27
N PRO A 102 -8.63 -4.49 5.16
CA PRO A 102 -9.42 -5.68 4.84
C PRO A 102 -8.54 -6.93 4.62
N LYS A 103 -7.35 -6.77 4.04
CA LYS A 103 -6.40 -7.85 3.74
C LYS A 103 -5.77 -8.40 5.01
N LEU A 104 -5.32 -7.51 5.90
CA LEU A 104 -4.77 -7.89 7.20
C LEU A 104 -5.81 -8.58 8.07
N LYS A 105 -7.05 -8.09 8.08
CA LYS A 105 -8.17 -8.73 8.78
C LYS A 105 -8.43 -10.15 8.25
N ALA A 106 -8.41 -10.36 6.93
CA ALA A 106 -8.57 -11.68 6.32
C ALA A 106 -7.43 -12.65 6.68
N ALA A 107 -6.21 -12.14 6.86
CA ALA A 107 -5.07 -12.92 7.39
C ALA A 107 -5.12 -13.16 8.91
N GLY A 108 -6.17 -12.67 9.58
CA GLY A 108 -6.36 -12.80 11.02
C GLY A 108 -5.46 -11.88 11.84
N VAL A 109 -4.89 -10.82 11.25
CA VAL A 109 -4.24 -9.76 12.03
C VAL A 109 -5.35 -8.90 12.61
N LEU A 110 -5.44 -8.84 13.94
CA LEU A 110 -6.33 -7.94 14.64
C LEU A 110 -5.78 -6.52 14.51
N THR A 111 -6.03 -5.90 13.37
CA THR A 111 -5.65 -4.52 13.12
C THR A 111 -6.68 -3.59 13.74
N GLY A 112 -6.22 -2.81 14.70
CA GLY A 112 -7.06 -1.98 15.53
C GLY A 112 -6.68 -2.21 16.97
N SER A 113 -5.71 -1.43 17.44
CA SER A 113 -5.83 -0.90 18.79
C SER A 113 -7.28 -0.43 18.92
N GLN A 114 -8.03 -1.01 19.84
CA GLN A 114 -9.09 -0.24 20.45
C GLN A 114 -8.47 1.11 20.79
N VAL A 115 -8.90 2.18 20.11
CA VAL A 115 -8.86 3.48 20.75
C VAL A 115 -9.88 3.33 21.86
N ILE A 116 -9.40 2.93 23.05
CA ILE A 116 -10.13 3.17 24.28
C ILE A 116 -10.15 4.70 24.39
N VAL A 117 -11.29 5.31 24.05
CA VAL A 117 -11.66 6.65 24.54
C VAL A 117 -12.54 6.44 25.75
#